data_AF-X1ENP7-F1
#
_entry.id   AF-X1ENP7-F1
#
_cell.length_a   1.000
_cell.length_b   1.000
_cell.length_c   1.000
_cell.angle_alpha   90.00
_cell.angle_beta   90.00
_cell.angle_gamma   90.00
#
_symmetry.space_group_name_H-M   'P 1'
#
loop_
_entity.id
_entity.type
_entity.pdbx_description
1 polymer ?
#
loop_
_entity_poly.entity_id
_entity_poly.type
_entity_poly.pdbx_seq_one_letter_code
_entity_poly.pdbx_strand_id
1 'polypeptide(L)'
;DIQKLEKEALPWLHSLPVHFQEELEGIARGADVPLRRVAKGFFAEQCANDSCSGFICLIDGDAWVARNNDYILPELWGYTIIRDIDGRIPTMIFGTEGEVFSATGINKEKLWLHYNWLPVWDKPSGKKQYLFPYVFLREALETCSSIT
;
A
#
# COMPACT_ATOMS: atom_id res chain seq x y z
N ASP A 1 -15.37 9.62 -0.69
CA ASP A 1 -16.16 10.07 0.47
C ASP A 1 -15.32 11.00 1.36
N ILE A 2 -15.58 12.32 1.30
CA ILE A 2 -14.82 13.32 2.06
C ILE A 2 -15.12 13.26 3.56
N GLN A 3 -16.37 12.94 3.96
CA GLN A 3 -16.74 12.88 5.37
C GLN A 3 -16.03 11.71 6.07
N LYS A 4 -15.95 10.57 5.40
CA LYS A 4 -15.16 9.41 5.84
C LYS A 4 -13.68 9.78 6.02
N LEU A 5 -13.08 10.45 5.02
CA LEU A 5 -11.69 10.89 5.06
C LEU A 5 -11.38 11.80 6.27
N GLU A 6 -12.23 12.78 6.55
CA GLU A 6 -12.06 13.69 7.69
C GLU A 6 -12.12 13.00 9.05
N LYS A 7 -13.00 11.99 9.16
CA LYS A 7 -13.29 11.30 10.42
C LYS A 7 -12.35 10.14 10.70
N GLU A 8 -11.98 9.37 9.69
CA GLU A 8 -11.37 8.05 9.87
C GLU A 8 -9.87 8.03 9.60
N ALA A 9 -9.30 9.00 8.88
CA ALA A 9 -7.89 8.96 8.49
C ALA A 9 -6.91 8.91 9.68
N LEU A 10 -7.10 9.74 10.70
CA LEU A 10 -6.20 9.75 11.86
C LEU A 10 -6.41 8.52 12.78
N PRO A 11 -7.65 8.11 13.12
CA PRO A 11 -7.89 6.82 13.78
C PRO A 11 -7.29 5.63 13.03
N TRP A 12 -7.36 5.63 11.70
CA TRP A 12 -6.75 4.62 10.85
C TRP A 12 -5.23 4.59 11.04
N LEU A 13 -4.54 5.74 10.93
CA LEU A 13 -3.10 5.81 11.12
C LEU A 13 -2.67 5.23 12.48
N HIS A 14 -3.36 5.61 13.57
CA HIS A 14 -3.04 5.11 14.91
C HIS A 14 -3.39 3.63 15.12
N SER A 15 -4.14 3.01 14.20
CA SER A 15 -4.44 1.57 14.21
C SER A 15 -3.37 0.72 13.53
N LEU A 16 -2.43 1.35 12.81
CA LEU A 16 -1.37 0.65 12.09
C LEU A 16 -0.34 0.02 13.05
N PRO A 17 0.42 -0.99 12.59
CA PRO A 17 1.65 -1.39 13.27
C PRO A 17 2.55 -0.19 13.62
N VAL A 18 3.18 -0.22 14.80
CA VAL A 18 3.94 0.91 15.37
C VAL A 18 4.98 1.47 14.39
N HIS A 19 5.72 0.62 13.71
CA HIS A 19 6.76 1.05 12.76
C HIS A 19 6.20 1.88 11.59
N PHE A 20 4.98 1.59 11.11
CA PHE A 20 4.33 2.42 10.10
C PHE A 20 3.83 3.75 10.67
N GLN A 21 3.42 3.79 11.93
CA GLN A 21 3.08 5.05 12.59
C GLN A 21 4.32 5.95 12.66
N GLU A 22 5.45 5.39 13.10
CA GLU A 22 6.73 6.09 13.19
C GLU A 22 7.22 6.60 11.83
N GLU A 23 7.07 5.80 10.75
CA GLU A 23 7.43 6.21 9.39
C GLU A 23 6.56 7.38 8.92
N LEU A 24 5.23 7.30 9.07
CA LEU A 24 4.31 8.38 8.65
C LEU A 24 4.48 9.66 9.48
N GLU A 25 4.76 9.54 10.78
CA GLU A 25 5.14 10.68 11.60
C GLU A 25 6.48 11.27 11.20
N GLY A 26 7.44 10.43 10.82
CA GLY A 26 8.72 10.85 10.25
C GLY A 26 8.55 11.68 8.99
N ILE A 27 7.69 11.23 8.07
CA ILE A 27 7.32 11.98 6.86
C ILE A 27 6.69 13.32 7.23
N ALA A 28 5.73 13.33 8.16
CA ALA A 28 5.07 14.56 8.59
C ALA A 28 6.07 15.59 9.15
N ARG A 29 7.01 15.14 10.00
CA ARG A 29 8.09 15.98 10.53
C ARG A 29 9.06 16.45 9.45
N GLY A 30 9.50 15.54 8.58
CA GLY A 30 10.47 15.84 7.52
C GLY A 30 9.94 16.81 6.46
N ALA A 31 8.64 16.74 6.16
CA ALA A 31 7.98 17.61 5.20
C ALA A 31 7.37 18.88 5.82
N ASP A 32 7.48 19.08 7.14
CA ASP A 32 6.87 20.19 7.88
C ASP A 32 5.35 20.33 7.63
N VAL A 33 4.63 19.21 7.69
CA VAL A 33 3.17 19.17 7.51
C VAL A 33 2.46 18.51 8.69
N PRO A 34 1.21 18.87 8.98
CA PRO A 34 0.45 18.20 10.03
C PRO A 34 0.30 16.69 9.75
N LEU A 35 0.48 15.84 10.77
CA LEU A 35 0.29 14.38 10.66
C LEU A 35 -1.08 14.01 10.05
N ARG A 36 -2.13 14.77 10.38
CA ARG A 36 -3.47 14.61 9.80
C ARG A 36 -3.46 14.74 8.27
N ARG A 37 -2.62 15.60 7.67
CA ARG A 37 -2.51 15.75 6.22
C ARG A 37 -1.90 14.50 5.59
N VAL A 38 -0.85 13.95 6.21
CA VAL A 38 -0.23 12.68 5.79
C VAL A 38 -1.22 11.53 5.91
N ALA A 39 -1.91 11.41 7.04
CA ALA A 39 -2.93 10.39 7.27
C ALA A 39 -4.04 10.43 6.20
N LYS A 40 -4.52 11.62 5.83
CA LYS A 40 -5.51 11.78 4.76
C LYS A 40 -4.97 11.36 3.39
N GLY A 41 -3.72 11.67 3.08
CA GLY A 41 -3.09 11.25 1.83
C GLY A 41 -3.16 9.73 1.66
N PHE A 42 -2.67 8.98 2.66
CA PHE A 42 -2.64 7.52 2.61
C PHE A 42 -4.01 6.85 2.82
N PHE A 43 -4.98 7.53 3.44
CA PHE A 43 -6.34 7.01 3.60
C PHE A 43 -7.25 7.34 2.40
N ALA A 44 -6.83 8.22 1.48
CA ALA A 44 -7.66 8.66 0.37
C ALA A 44 -8.13 7.50 -0.52
N GLU A 45 -7.28 6.50 -0.75
CA GLU A 45 -7.60 5.30 -1.54
C GLU A 45 -8.82 4.55 -0.95
N GLN A 46 -8.97 4.53 0.38
CA GLN A 46 -10.12 3.91 1.05
C GLN A 46 -11.43 4.68 0.87
N CYS A 47 -11.36 5.86 0.29
CA CYS A 47 -12.48 6.75 0.04
C CYS A 47 -12.84 6.82 -1.44
N ALA A 48 -12.02 6.20 -2.31
CA ALA A 48 -12.22 6.11 -3.75
C ALA A 48 -12.82 4.75 -4.14
N ASN A 49 -13.54 4.73 -5.26
CA ASN A 49 -14.17 3.51 -5.82
C ASN A 49 -13.48 3.22 -7.16
N ASP A 50 -12.19 2.94 -7.11
CA ASP A 50 -11.37 2.83 -8.31
C ASP A 50 -11.21 1.37 -8.75
N SER A 51 -11.02 1.20 -10.04
CA SER A 51 -10.77 -0.10 -10.68
C SER A 51 -9.29 -0.32 -10.91
N CYS A 52 -8.92 -1.58 -11.03
CA CYS A 52 -7.62 -2.00 -11.54
C CYS A 52 -7.80 -3.27 -12.36
N SER A 53 -6.91 -3.49 -13.32
CA SER A 53 -6.88 -4.70 -14.14
C SER A 53 -5.52 -5.38 -13.98
N GLY A 54 -5.49 -6.71 -14.00
CA GLY A 54 -4.24 -7.46 -13.99
C GLY A 54 -4.40 -8.86 -14.57
N PHE A 55 -3.30 -9.44 -15.00
CA PHE A 55 -3.25 -10.82 -15.47
C PHE A 55 -2.01 -11.54 -14.97
N ILE A 56 -2.14 -12.86 -14.85
CA ILE A 56 -1.04 -13.79 -14.67
C ILE A 56 -1.21 -14.84 -15.77
N CYS A 57 -0.17 -15.06 -16.57
CA CYS A 57 -0.17 -16.12 -17.57
C CYS A 57 1.16 -16.86 -17.61
N LEU A 58 1.14 -18.08 -18.14
CA LEU A 58 2.35 -18.85 -18.42
C LEU A 58 2.61 -18.80 -19.92
N ILE A 59 3.80 -18.36 -20.32
CA ILE A 59 4.27 -18.38 -21.70
C ILE A 59 5.62 -19.08 -21.70
N ASP A 60 5.74 -20.17 -22.46
CA ASP A 60 6.96 -20.99 -22.55
C ASP A 60 7.50 -21.50 -21.20
N GLY A 61 6.61 -21.71 -20.22
CA GLY A 61 6.96 -22.17 -18.88
C GLY A 61 7.31 -21.05 -17.90
N ASP A 62 7.44 -19.81 -18.36
CA ASP A 62 7.70 -18.64 -17.54
C ASP A 62 6.40 -17.95 -17.10
N ALA A 63 6.37 -17.49 -15.85
CA ALA A 63 5.26 -16.71 -15.32
C ALA A 63 5.38 -15.24 -15.71
N TRP A 64 4.39 -14.75 -16.44
CA TRP A 64 4.22 -13.35 -16.79
C TRP A 64 3.15 -12.73 -15.92
N VAL A 65 3.46 -11.58 -15.35
CA VAL A 65 2.56 -10.83 -14.47
C VAL A 65 2.50 -9.40 -14.96
N ALA A 66 1.28 -8.88 -15.17
CA ALA A 66 1.09 -7.47 -15.49
C ALA A 66 -0.17 -6.88 -14.85
N ARG A 67 -0.23 -5.55 -14.80
CA ARG A 67 -1.32 -4.77 -14.22
C ARG A 67 -1.44 -3.40 -14.86
N ASN A 68 -2.63 -2.83 -14.76
CA ASN A 68 -2.85 -1.39 -14.82
C ASN A 68 -3.45 -0.90 -13.50
N ASN A 69 -3.04 0.28 -13.05
CA ASN A 69 -3.66 0.96 -11.92
C ASN A 69 -4.38 2.20 -12.43
N ASP A 70 -5.71 2.24 -12.33
CA ASP A 70 -6.51 3.31 -12.91
C ASP A 70 -6.68 4.44 -11.90
N TYR A 71 -5.59 5.16 -11.61
CA TYR A 71 -5.62 6.26 -10.65
C TYR A 71 -5.03 7.52 -11.29
N ILE A 72 -5.83 8.59 -11.33
CA ILE A 72 -5.44 9.86 -11.94
C ILE A 72 -5.00 10.81 -10.82
N LEU A 73 -3.69 10.96 -10.64
CA LEU A 73 -3.12 12.10 -9.90
C LEU A 73 -2.21 12.88 -10.84
N PRO A 74 -2.37 14.20 -10.99
CA PRO A 74 -1.44 14.98 -11.79
C PRO A 74 -0.04 14.92 -11.16
N GLU A 75 0.97 14.64 -11.99
CA GLU A 75 2.40 14.84 -11.72
C GLU A 75 3.03 14.02 -10.58
N LEU A 76 2.28 13.10 -9.97
CA LEU A 76 2.76 12.29 -8.86
C LEU A 76 3.03 10.82 -9.23
N TRP A 77 2.76 10.38 -10.47
CA TRP A 77 2.93 8.99 -10.91
C TRP A 77 4.31 8.69 -11.49
N GLY A 78 4.66 7.40 -11.50
CA GLY A 78 5.85 6.88 -12.19
C GLY A 78 7.07 6.71 -11.29
N TYR A 79 6.87 6.76 -9.96
CA TYR A 79 7.96 6.57 -9.03
C TYR A 79 8.20 5.09 -8.75
N THR A 80 9.48 4.74 -8.79
CA THR A 80 9.99 3.48 -8.25
C THR A 80 10.65 3.80 -6.91
N ILE A 81 10.13 3.25 -5.83
CA ILE A 81 10.60 3.52 -4.48
C ILE A 81 11.29 2.28 -3.94
N ILE A 82 12.60 2.38 -3.74
CA ILE A 82 13.40 1.33 -3.13
C ILE A 82 13.53 1.63 -1.64
N ARG A 83 13.23 0.64 -0.81
CA ARG A 83 13.38 0.72 0.65
C ARG A 83 14.24 -0.43 1.13
N ASP A 84 15.26 -0.05 1.89
CA ASP A 84 16.14 -0.96 2.63
C ASP A 84 16.03 -0.59 4.11
N ILE A 85 15.31 -1.41 4.86
CA ILE A 85 15.03 -1.21 6.28
C ILE A 85 15.73 -2.34 7.02
N ASP A 86 16.49 -1.98 8.05
CA ASP A 86 17.25 -2.96 8.83
C ASP A 86 16.33 -4.06 9.39
N GLY A 87 16.76 -5.32 9.26
CA GLY A 87 15.97 -6.49 9.65
C GLY A 87 14.78 -6.86 8.75
N ARG A 88 14.58 -6.17 7.61
CA ARG A 88 13.51 -6.47 6.64
C ARG A 88 14.09 -6.79 5.25
N ILE A 89 13.33 -7.53 4.43
CA ILE A 89 13.73 -7.80 3.05
C ILE A 89 13.62 -6.48 2.25
N PRO A 90 14.67 -6.06 1.53
CA PRO A 90 14.59 -4.86 0.70
C PRO A 90 13.49 -4.98 -0.36
N THR A 91 12.79 -3.88 -0.57
CA THR A 91 11.60 -3.83 -1.44
C THR A 91 11.71 -2.74 -2.47
N MET A 92 11.05 -2.97 -3.60
CA MET A 92 10.78 -1.99 -4.63
C MET A 92 9.27 -1.92 -4.82
N ILE A 93 8.69 -0.73 -4.64
CA ILE A 93 7.28 -0.49 -4.90
C ILE A 93 7.10 0.55 -5.99
N PHE A 94 5.95 0.50 -6.65
CA PHE A 94 5.60 1.38 -7.77
C PHE A 94 4.37 2.18 -7.41
N GLY A 95 4.43 3.50 -7.47
CA GLY A 95 3.33 4.33 -7.01
C GLY A 95 3.63 5.82 -7.15
N THR A 96 3.15 6.59 -6.19
CA THR A 96 3.36 8.03 -6.15
C THR A 96 4.62 8.44 -5.41
N GLU A 97 5.08 9.67 -5.62
CA GLU A 97 6.19 10.21 -4.82
C GLU A 97 5.91 10.08 -3.31
N GLY A 98 6.91 9.60 -2.56
CA GLY A 98 6.82 9.44 -1.11
C GLY A 98 5.87 8.34 -0.62
N GLU A 99 5.33 7.52 -1.51
CA GLU A 99 4.35 6.49 -1.17
C GLU A 99 4.95 5.41 -0.26
N VAL A 100 4.33 5.14 0.89
CA VAL A 100 4.72 4.09 1.85
C VAL A 100 4.05 2.75 1.53
N PHE A 101 2.75 2.80 1.22
CA PHE A 101 1.96 1.63 0.87
C PHE A 101 1.63 1.68 -0.61
N SER A 102 1.87 0.60 -1.34
CA SER A 102 1.47 0.50 -2.73
C SER A 102 0.68 -0.77 -2.95
N ALA A 103 -0.20 -0.74 -3.94
CA ALA A 103 -0.86 -1.92 -4.46
C ALA A 103 0.11 -2.85 -5.22
N THR A 104 1.34 -2.42 -5.54
CA THR A 104 2.38 -3.19 -6.27
C THR A 104 3.68 -3.23 -5.50
N GLY A 105 4.36 -4.38 -5.54
CA GLY A 105 5.80 -4.36 -5.39
C GLY A 105 6.46 -5.71 -5.63
N ILE A 106 7.78 -5.66 -5.59
CA ILE A 106 8.67 -6.81 -5.61
C ILE A 106 9.68 -6.68 -4.48
N ASN A 107 10.08 -7.79 -3.88
CA ASN A 107 11.19 -7.79 -2.91
C ASN A 107 12.47 -8.40 -3.49
N LYS A 108 13.57 -8.30 -2.73
CA LYS A 108 14.90 -8.81 -3.13
C LYS A 108 14.91 -10.32 -3.42
N GLU A 109 14.02 -11.08 -2.79
CA GLU A 109 13.83 -12.52 -3.00
C GLU A 109 12.95 -12.83 -4.24
N LYS A 110 12.58 -11.80 -5.01
CA LYS A 110 11.76 -11.88 -6.22
C LYS A 110 10.30 -12.29 -5.95
N LEU A 111 9.82 -12.16 -4.71
CA LEU A 111 8.39 -12.24 -4.43
C LEU A 111 7.73 -10.99 -5.01
N TRP A 112 6.80 -11.21 -5.95
CA TRP A 112 6.07 -10.17 -6.64
C TRP A 112 4.61 -10.20 -6.20
N LEU A 113 4.10 -9.10 -5.62
CA LEU A 113 2.74 -9.02 -5.10
C LEU A 113 1.94 -7.89 -5.75
N HIS A 114 0.68 -8.22 -6.08
CA HIS A 114 -0.30 -7.31 -6.65
C HIS A 114 -1.60 -7.34 -5.84
N TYR A 115 -2.11 -6.16 -5.50
CA TYR A 115 -3.46 -5.99 -4.98
C TYR A 115 -4.40 -5.60 -6.13
N ASN A 116 -5.52 -6.31 -6.22
CA ASN A 116 -6.68 -5.90 -7.01
C ASN A 116 -7.85 -5.62 -6.08
N TRP A 117 -8.52 -4.48 -6.29
CA TRP A 117 -9.72 -4.17 -5.55
C TRP A 117 -10.87 -5.07 -5.98
N LEU A 118 -11.64 -5.55 -5.00
CA LEU A 118 -12.85 -6.33 -5.22
C LEU A 118 -13.98 -5.77 -4.36
N PRO A 119 -15.22 -5.66 -4.88
CA PRO A 119 -16.35 -5.29 -4.06
C PRO A 119 -16.59 -6.39 -3.02
N VAL A 120 -16.64 -5.99 -1.74
CA VAL A 120 -16.95 -6.88 -0.62
C VAL A 120 -18.29 -6.51 -0.01
N TRP A 121 -19.10 -7.51 0.29
CA TRP A 121 -20.46 -7.36 0.82
C TRP A 121 -20.50 -7.44 2.35
N ASP A 122 -19.42 -7.90 2.97
CA ASP A 122 -19.26 -8.09 4.41
C ASP A 122 -18.38 -7.00 5.04
N LYS A 123 -18.42 -6.92 6.36
CA LYS A 123 -17.57 -6.03 7.15
C LYS A 123 -16.68 -6.87 8.06
N PRO A 124 -15.44 -6.43 8.33
CA PRO A 124 -14.58 -7.11 9.30
C PRO A 124 -15.32 -7.27 10.63
N SER A 125 -15.39 -8.50 11.14
CA SER A 125 -15.93 -8.74 12.47
C SER A 125 -15.03 -8.05 13.51
N GLY A 126 -15.59 -7.31 14.46
CA GLY A 126 -14.80 -6.62 15.51
C GLY A 126 -14.00 -7.55 16.45
N LYS A 127 -14.06 -8.87 16.26
CA LYS A 127 -13.31 -9.88 17.02
C LYS A 127 -11.97 -10.26 16.40
N LYS A 128 -11.70 -9.86 15.16
CA LYS A 128 -10.46 -10.20 14.44
C LYS A 128 -9.71 -8.93 14.10
N GLN A 129 -8.39 -8.94 14.31
CA GLN A 129 -7.52 -7.93 13.72
C GLN A 129 -7.61 -8.05 12.19
N TYR A 130 -7.63 -6.91 11.53
CA TYR A 130 -7.58 -6.81 10.08
C TYR A 130 -6.60 -5.70 9.71
N LEU A 131 -5.90 -5.89 8.61
CA LEU A 131 -5.06 -4.87 8.00
C LEU A 131 -5.72 -4.39 6.72
N PHE A 132 -5.43 -3.14 6.39
CA PHE A 132 -5.77 -2.62 5.08
C PHE A 132 -4.92 -3.34 4.02
N PRO A 133 -5.47 -3.64 2.83
CA PRO A 133 -4.79 -4.51 1.86
C PRO A 133 -3.38 -4.03 1.45
N TYR A 134 -3.20 -2.73 1.23
CA TYR A 134 -1.90 -2.14 0.89
C TYR A 134 -0.90 -2.15 2.06
N VAL A 135 -1.39 -2.14 3.31
CA VAL A 135 -0.54 -2.30 4.52
C VAL A 135 -0.08 -3.75 4.62
N PHE A 136 -1.01 -4.69 4.40
CA PHE A 136 -0.67 -6.11 4.34
C PHE A 136 0.36 -6.40 3.24
N LEU A 137 0.17 -5.83 2.05
CA LEU A 137 1.09 -6.03 0.93
C LEU A 137 2.50 -5.53 1.26
N ARG A 138 2.62 -4.38 1.94
CA ARG A 138 3.90 -3.87 2.44
C ARG A 138 4.55 -4.86 3.41
N GLU A 139 3.81 -5.30 4.43
CA GLU A 139 4.33 -6.24 5.43
C GLU A 139 4.77 -7.56 4.79
N ALA A 140 3.97 -8.10 3.87
CA ALA A 140 4.27 -9.35 3.18
C ALA A 140 5.52 -9.23 2.30
N LEU A 141 5.69 -8.13 1.55
CA LEU A 141 6.90 -7.90 0.75
C LEU A 141 8.17 -7.80 1.62
N GLU A 142 8.06 -7.23 2.82
CA GLU A 142 9.21 -7.04 3.72
C GLU A 142 9.56 -8.28 4.56
N THR A 143 8.65 -9.25 4.68
CA THR A 143 8.79 -10.37 5.62
C THR A 143 8.73 -11.76 4.98
N CYS A 144 8.09 -11.89 3.81
CA CYS A 144 7.95 -13.17 3.12
C CYS A 144 8.94 -13.27 1.95
N SER A 145 9.73 -14.34 1.90
CA SER A 145 10.58 -14.63 0.73
C SER A 145 9.82 -15.33 -0.41
N SER A 146 8.67 -15.96 -0.12
CA SER A 146 7.87 -16.71 -1.09
C SER A 146 6.38 -16.75 -0.68
N ILE A 147 5.54 -17.35 -1.53
CA ILE A 147 4.10 -17.58 -1.25
C ILE A 147 3.82 -18.86 -0.46
N THR A 148 4.85 -19.63 -0.11
CA THR A 148 4.75 -20.93 0.60
C THR A 148 5.35 -20.88 1.99
#